data_AF-A0A2M7M1R1-F1
#
_entry.id   AF-A0A2M7M1R1-F1
#
_cell.length_a   1.000
_cell.length_b   1.000
_cell.length_c   1.000
_cell.angle_alpha   90.00
_cell.angle_beta   90.00
_cell.angle_gamma   90.00
#
_symmetry.space_group_name_H-M   'P 1'
#
loop_
_entity.id
_entity.type
_entity.pdbx_description
1 polymer ?
#
loop_
_entity_poly.entity_id
_entity_poly.type
_entity_poly.pdbx_seq_one_letter_code
_entity_poly.pdbx_strand_id
1 'polypeptide(L)'
;MEIKNLDVEAEGKRILRGINLKIGKGERHVLMGTNASGKTTLALTIMGFPPYRITRGQITFGGKLLNNLQIDERAKLGIALTFQSPLKVDLNFAQFISEIETKFGSSLEPIGNYTFSSTSKRLKGGLLRGRREAPLCS
;
A
#
# COMPACT_ATOMS: atom_id res chain seq x y z
N MET A 1 0.52 6.78 -16.61
CA MET A 1 1.62 5.79 -16.56
C MET A 1 1.57 4.95 -17.82
N GLU A 2 2.71 4.57 -18.38
CA GLU A 2 2.76 3.70 -19.55
C GLU A 2 3.88 2.66 -19.41
N ILE A 3 3.54 1.40 -19.66
CA ILE A 3 4.42 0.23 -19.65
C ILE A 3 4.40 -0.37 -21.06
N LYS A 4 5.59 -0.55 -21.65
CA LYS A 4 5.74 -1.10 -23.01
C LYS A 4 6.64 -2.32 -23.00
N ASN A 5 6.11 -3.45 -23.48
CA ASN A 5 6.80 -4.73 -23.70
C ASN A 5 7.70 -5.15 -22.53
N LEU A 6 7.17 -5.02 -21.30
CA LEU A 6 7.94 -5.23 -20.09
C LEU A 6 8.19 -6.71 -19.83
N ASP A 7 9.47 -7.06 -19.75
CA ASP A 7 9.96 -8.36 -19.30
C ASP A 7 10.74 -8.18 -18.01
N VAL A 8 10.43 -9.04 -17.03
CA VAL A 8 11.04 -8.98 -15.70
C VAL A 8 11.54 -10.34 -15.29
N GLU A 9 12.72 -10.34 -14.71
CA GLU A 9 13.38 -11.49 -14.12
C GLU A 9 13.53 -11.29 -12.61
N ALA A 10 13.33 -12.35 -11.85
CA ALA A 10 13.67 -12.42 -10.45
C ALA A 10 14.36 -13.77 -10.18
N GLU A 11 15.47 -13.75 -9.44
CA GLU A 11 16.22 -14.97 -9.07
C GLU A 11 16.57 -15.88 -10.26
N GLY A 12 16.98 -15.30 -11.40
CA GLY A 12 17.33 -16.08 -12.59
C GLY A 12 16.13 -16.57 -13.42
N LYS A 13 14.90 -16.28 -12.98
CA LYS A 13 13.65 -16.76 -13.63
C LYS A 13 12.85 -15.60 -14.18
N ARG A 14 12.43 -15.72 -15.45
CA ARG A 14 11.57 -14.74 -16.10
C ARG A 14 10.13 -14.86 -15.58
N ILE A 15 9.69 -13.87 -14.82
CA ILE A 15 8.37 -13.82 -14.18
C ILE A 15 7.34 -13.11 -15.06
N LEU A 16 7.69 -11.96 -15.64
CA LEU A 16 6.80 -11.19 -16.51
C LEU A 16 7.25 -11.29 -17.97
N ARG A 17 6.28 -11.37 -18.88
CA ARG A 17 6.49 -11.61 -20.31
C ARG A 17 5.64 -10.65 -21.15
N GLY A 18 6.26 -9.64 -21.73
CA GLY A 18 5.68 -8.75 -22.73
C GLY A 18 4.49 -7.95 -22.24
N ILE A 19 4.53 -7.45 -21.00
CA ILE A 19 3.41 -6.71 -20.42
C ILE A 19 3.31 -5.32 -21.05
N ASN A 20 2.10 -4.96 -21.48
CA ASN A 20 1.75 -3.64 -21.97
C ASN A 20 0.58 -3.09 -21.15
N LEU A 21 0.72 -1.87 -20.63
CA LEU A 21 -0.29 -1.23 -19.80
C LEU A 21 -0.22 0.28 -19.99
N LYS A 22 -1.37 0.93 -20.21
CA LYS A 22 -1.47 2.38 -20.28
C LYS A 22 -2.57 2.84 -19.33
N ILE A 23 -2.21 3.74 -18.42
CA ILE A 23 -3.09 4.36 -17.44
C ILE A 23 -3.06 5.86 -17.68
N GLY A 24 -4.20 6.44 -18.04
CA GLY A 24 -4.39 7.87 -18.20
C GLY A 24 -4.33 8.63 -16.87
N LYS A 25 -4.25 9.97 -16.95
CA LYS A 25 -4.24 10.82 -15.77
C LYS A 25 -5.64 10.81 -15.13
N GLY A 26 -5.72 10.56 -13.82
CA GLY A 26 -6.99 10.49 -13.08
C GLY A 26 -7.75 9.18 -13.21
N GLU A 27 -7.25 8.23 -14.01
CA GLU A 27 -7.87 6.92 -14.16
C GLU A 27 -7.54 6.00 -12.99
N ARG A 28 -8.51 5.15 -12.63
CA ARG A 28 -8.37 4.09 -11.64
C ARG A 28 -8.52 2.77 -12.36
N HIS A 29 -7.50 1.92 -12.25
CA HIS A 29 -7.45 0.63 -12.93
C HIS A 29 -7.40 -0.48 -11.89
N VAL A 30 -8.12 -1.57 -12.16
CA VAL A 30 -8.06 -2.78 -11.34
C VAL A 30 -7.28 -3.84 -12.09
N LEU A 31 -6.19 -4.31 -11.48
CA LEU A 31 -5.40 -5.41 -12.02
C LEU A 31 -5.88 -6.72 -11.40
N MET A 32 -6.62 -7.52 -12.16
CA MET A 32 -7.15 -8.83 -11.75
C MET A 32 -6.39 -10.00 -12.36
N GLY A 33 -6.49 -11.18 -11.74
CA GLY A 33 -6.01 -12.45 -12.29
C GLY A 33 -5.85 -13.52 -11.20
N THR A 34 -5.43 -14.71 -11.58
CA THR A 34 -5.16 -15.81 -10.63
C THR A 34 -4.01 -15.52 -9.67
N ASN A 35 -3.93 -16.28 -8.58
CA ASN A 35 -2.74 -16.28 -7.74
C ASN A 35 -1.51 -16.66 -8.59
N ALA A 36 -0.37 -16.05 -8.29
CA ALA A 36 0.89 -16.22 -9.04
C ALA A 36 0.89 -15.72 -10.51
N SER A 37 -0.12 -14.98 -10.97
CA SER A 37 -0.11 -14.39 -12.31
C SER A 37 0.88 -13.22 -12.50
N GLY A 38 1.71 -12.91 -11.50
CA GLY A 38 2.69 -11.82 -11.56
C GLY A 38 2.18 -10.42 -11.19
N LYS A 39 0.96 -10.26 -10.65
CA LYS A 39 0.43 -8.94 -10.24
C LYS A 39 1.29 -8.24 -9.19
N THR A 40 1.60 -8.96 -8.11
CA THR A 40 2.48 -8.44 -7.05
C THR A 40 3.88 -8.17 -7.61
N THR A 41 4.38 -9.04 -8.48
CA THR A 41 5.66 -8.83 -9.19
C THR A 41 5.67 -7.56 -10.02
N LEU A 42 4.60 -7.28 -10.77
CA LEU A 42 4.47 -6.06 -11.55
C LEU A 42 4.50 -4.82 -10.65
N ALA A 43 3.73 -4.84 -9.56
CA ALA A 43 3.70 -3.74 -8.59
C ALA A 43 5.09 -3.49 -7.96
N LEU A 44 5.79 -4.55 -7.55
CA LEU A 44 7.14 -4.46 -6.99
C LEU A 44 8.19 -3.98 -8.01
N THR A 45 8.05 -4.38 -9.28
CA THR A 45 8.91 -3.90 -10.37
C THR A 45 8.70 -2.41 -10.63
N ILE A 46 7.44 -1.95 -10.64
CA ILE A 46 7.11 -0.52 -10.79
C ILE A 46 7.72 0.30 -9.65
N MET A 47 7.73 -0.23 -8.43
CA MET A 47 8.37 0.41 -7.28
C MET A 47 9.90 0.40 -7.37
N GLY A 48 10.50 -0.51 -8.15
CA GLY A 48 11.95 -0.63 -8.30
C GLY A 48 12.60 -1.52 -7.24
N PHE A 49 11.89 -2.53 -6.75
CA PHE A 49 12.40 -3.41 -5.69
C PHE A 49 13.58 -4.28 -6.21
N PRO A 50 14.73 -4.36 -5.48
CA PRO A 50 15.99 -4.88 -6.03
C PRO A 50 15.99 -6.31 -6.61
N PRO A 51 15.26 -7.30 -6.05
CA PRO A 51 15.26 -8.65 -6.62
C PRO A 51 14.54 -8.75 -7.98
N TYR A 52 13.86 -7.71 -8.44
CA TYR A 52 13.15 -7.67 -9.73
C TYR A 52 13.90 -6.81 -10.73
N ARG A 53 14.45 -7.45 -11.77
CA ARG A 53 15.21 -6.78 -12.82
C ARG A 53 14.42 -6.70 -14.12
N ILE A 54 14.33 -5.50 -14.68
CA ILE A 54 13.78 -5.31 -16.02
C ILE A 54 14.80 -5.77 -17.05
N THR A 55 14.47 -6.80 -17.84
CA THR A 55 15.35 -7.34 -18.89
C THR A 55 14.99 -6.80 -20.27
N ARG A 56 13.73 -6.40 -20.48
CA ARG A 56 13.27 -5.76 -21.71
C ARG A 56 12.11 -4.81 -21.42
N GLY A 57 11.95 -3.83 -22.30
CA GLY A 57 10.84 -2.87 -22.24
C GLY A 57 11.11 -1.71 -21.30
N GLN A 58 10.09 -0.90 -21.09
CA GLN A 58 10.22 0.35 -20.35
C GLN A 58 8.96 0.72 -19.57
N ILE A 59 9.17 1.40 -18.44
CA ILE A 59 8.12 1.95 -17.60
C ILE A 59 8.30 3.46 -17.56
N THR A 60 7.24 4.21 -17.86
CA THR A 60 7.23 5.67 -17.84
C THR A 60 6.13 6.21 -16.95
N PHE A 61 6.46 7.23 -16.16
CA PHE A 61 5.52 7.91 -15.27
C PHE A 61 5.79 9.41 -15.27
N GLY A 62 4.74 10.22 -15.46
CA GLY A 62 4.88 11.69 -15.51
C GLY A 62 5.89 12.18 -16.55
N GLY A 63 6.05 11.47 -17.67
CA GLY A 63 7.04 11.79 -18.72
C GLY A 63 8.47 11.34 -18.41
N LYS A 64 8.74 10.72 -17.26
CA LYS A 64 10.07 10.21 -16.88
C LYS A 64 10.16 8.70 -17.06
N LEU A 65 11.32 8.23 -17.52
CA LEU A 65 11.67 6.82 -17.59
C LEU A 65 12.07 6.32 -16.20
N LEU A 66 11.49 5.21 -15.75
CA LEU A 66 11.73 4.68 -14.41
C LEU A 66 12.82 3.61 -14.35
N ASN A 67 13.18 2.96 -15.46
CA ASN A 67 13.99 1.73 -15.47
C ASN A 67 15.25 1.78 -14.60
N ASN A 68 15.93 2.93 -14.55
CA ASN A 68 17.20 3.12 -13.83
C ASN A 68 17.05 3.92 -12.53
N LEU A 69 15.83 4.35 -12.18
CA LEU A 69 15.59 5.11 -10.96
C LEU A 69 15.53 4.20 -9.75
N GLN A 70 16.10 4.66 -8.64
CA GLN A 70 15.99 4.01 -7.34
C GLN A 70 14.60 4.20 -6.72
N ILE A 71 14.32 3.43 -5.66
CA ILE A 71 13.02 3.40 -4.98
C ILE A 71 12.65 4.79 -4.43
N ASP A 72 13.62 5.50 -3.83
CA ASP A 72 13.39 6.82 -3.25
C ASP A 72 13.10 7.87 -4.35
N GLU A 73 13.79 7.80 -5.48
CA GLU A 73 13.54 8.66 -6.63
C GLU A 73 12.13 8.44 -7.19
N ARG A 74 11.70 7.19 -7.30
CA ARG A 74 10.34 6.83 -7.73
C ARG A 74 9.29 7.30 -6.73
N ALA A 75 9.56 7.20 -5.43
CA ALA A 75 8.68 7.70 -4.38
C ALA A 75 8.52 9.23 -4.45
N LYS A 76 9.61 9.97 -4.71
CA LYS A 76 9.59 11.43 -4.94
C LYS A 76 8.76 11.83 -6.16
N LEU A 77 8.60 10.93 -7.15
CA LEU A 77 7.69 11.15 -8.28
C LEU A 77 6.22 10.93 -7.92
N GLY A 78 5.90 10.46 -6.71
CA GLY A 78 4.54 10.17 -6.26
C GLY A 78 4.10 8.72 -6.51
N ILE A 79 5.04 7.80 -6.72
CA ILE A 79 4.75 6.37 -6.81
C ILE A 79 4.81 5.77 -5.40
N ALA A 80 3.72 5.14 -4.98
CA ALA A 80 3.64 4.48 -3.69
C ALA A 80 3.09 3.06 -3.83
N LEU A 81 3.50 2.18 -2.92
CA LEU A 81 3.01 0.81 -2.81
C LEU A 81 2.43 0.59 -1.41
N THR A 82 1.21 0.09 -1.35
CA THR A 82 0.56 -0.28 -0.09
C THR A 82 0.73 -1.77 0.18
N PHE A 83 0.84 -2.15 1.45
CA PHE A 83 0.90 -3.56 1.85
C PHE A 83 -0.47 -4.22 1.74
N GLN A 84 -0.51 -5.48 1.30
CA GLN A 84 -1.75 -6.28 1.29
C GLN A 84 -2.25 -6.57 2.70
N SER A 85 -1.33 -6.69 3.66
CA SER A 85 -1.66 -6.85 5.07
C SER A 85 -0.70 -5.99 5.89
N PRO A 86 -1.21 -4.99 6.65
CA PRO A 86 -0.37 -4.19 7.50
C PRO A 86 0.19 -5.05 8.64
N LEU A 87 1.45 -4.81 8.99
CA LEU A 87 2.04 -5.43 10.17
C LEU A 87 1.30 -4.92 11.42
N LYS A 88 0.97 -5.83 12.33
CA LYS A 88 0.48 -5.44 13.65
C LYS A 88 1.65 -4.89 14.44
N VAL A 89 1.59 -3.60 14.71
CA VAL A 89 2.52 -2.90 15.59
C VAL A 89 1.67 -2.32 16.72
N ASP A 90 2.03 -2.66 17.96
CA ASP A 90 1.42 -2.07 19.15
C ASP A 90 2.03 -0.68 19.38
N LEU A 91 1.67 0.25 18.50
CA LEU A 91 2.09 1.65 18.54
C LEU A 91 0.88 2.53 18.85
N ASN A 92 1.04 3.42 19.82
CA ASN A 92 0.08 4.48 20.05
C ASN A 92 0.18 5.48 18.90
N PHE A 93 -0.87 5.59 18.10
CA PHE A 93 -0.91 6.44 16.90
C PHE A 93 -0.59 7.91 17.22
N ALA A 94 -1.06 8.43 18.35
CA ALA A 94 -0.77 9.81 18.76
C ALA A 94 0.71 10.05 19.04
N GLN A 95 1.37 9.08 19.71
CA GLN A 95 2.82 9.16 19.96
C GLN A 95 3.61 9.06 18.65
N PHE A 96 3.20 8.17 17.73
CA PHE A 96 3.85 8.02 16.44
C PHE A 96 3.79 9.28 15.58
N ILE A 97 2.62 9.93 15.50
CA ILE A 97 2.48 11.20 14.75
C ILE A 97 3.32 12.31 15.39
N SER A 98 3.27 12.47 16.72
CA SER A 98 4.07 13.47 17.43
C SER A 98 5.59 13.26 17.28
N GLU A 99 6.03 12.00 17.25
CA GLU A 99 7.43 11.64 16.99
C GLU A 99 7.86 12.01 15.55
N ILE A 100 6.97 11.80 14.57
CA ILE A 100 7.22 12.22 13.18
C ILE A 100 7.29 13.74 13.07
N GLU A 101 6.38 14.48 13.70
CA GLU A 101 6.39 15.95 13.72
C GLU A 101 7.70 16.48 14.30
N THR A 102 8.16 15.90 15.40
CA THR A 102 9.41 16.29 16.07
C THR A 102 10.65 16.00 15.21
N LYS A 103 10.68 14.85 14.52
CA LYS A 103 11.84 14.43 13.71
C LYS A 103 11.92 15.07 12.33
N PHE A 104 10.78 15.34 11.70
CA PHE A 104 10.71 15.83 10.32
C PHE A 104 10.30 17.31 10.21
N GLY A 105 10.12 18.00 11.34
CA GLY A 105 9.91 19.45 11.40
C GLY A 105 8.69 19.94 10.63
N SER A 106 7.75 19.05 10.32
CA SER A 106 6.55 19.35 9.54
C SER A 106 5.45 19.71 10.53
N SER A 107 5.14 21.01 10.64
CA SER A 107 3.98 21.46 11.41
C SER A 107 2.72 21.02 10.66
N LEU A 108 2.15 19.90 11.10
CA LEU A 108 0.81 19.51 10.68
C LEU A 108 -0.16 20.38 11.47
N GLU A 109 -0.74 21.39 10.81
CA GLU A 109 -1.87 22.11 11.38
C GLU A 109 -2.96 21.08 11.71
N PRO A 110 -3.38 20.93 12.98
CA PRO A 110 -4.40 19.96 13.35
C PRO A 110 -5.68 20.29 12.59
N ILE A 111 -6.10 19.37 11.70
CA ILE A 111 -7.35 19.49 10.97
C ILE A 111 -8.50 19.13 11.92
N GLY A 112 -8.90 20.10 12.75
CA GLY A 112 -10.08 20.03 13.59
C GLY A 112 -9.91 19.30 14.93
N ASN A 113 -10.70 19.74 15.91
CA ASN A 113 -10.71 19.24 17.28
C ASN A 113 -11.34 17.86 17.37
N TYR A 114 -10.58 16.81 17.07
CA TYR A 114 -10.99 15.44 17.40
C TYR A 114 -10.58 15.13 18.84
N THR A 115 -11.45 15.49 19.78
CA THR A 115 -11.32 15.04 21.17
C THR A 115 -11.62 13.55 21.23
N PHE A 116 -10.58 12.71 21.34
CA PHE A 116 -10.74 11.30 21.67
C PHE A 116 -11.21 11.19 23.12
N SER A 117 -12.52 11.22 23.35
CA SER A 117 -13.09 10.97 24.66
C SER A 117 -12.87 9.49 25.00
N SER A 118 -11.81 9.21 25.75
CA SER A 118 -11.57 7.89 26.34
C SER A 118 -12.71 7.56 27.30
N THR A 119 -13.78 6.95 26.79
CA THR A 119 -14.82 6.38 27.66
C THR A 119 -14.33 5.02 28.10
N SER A 120 -13.46 4.99 29.12
CA SER A 120 -13.15 3.76 29.86
C SER A 120 -14.37 3.39 30.69
N LYS A 121 -15.36 2.73 30.06
CA LYS A 121 -16.45 2.12 30.80
C LYS A 121 -15.89 0.88 31.50
N ARG A 122 -15.40 1.11 32.72
CA ARG A 122 -15.00 0.11 33.71
C ARG A 122 -16.18 -0.86 33.91
N LEU A 123 -16.18 -1.96 33.16
CA LEU A 123 -17.11 -3.07 33.38
C LEU A 123 -16.74 -3.71 34.71
N LYS A 124 -17.43 -3.30 35.79
CA LYS A 124 -17.45 -4.04 37.05
C LYS A 124 -18.10 -5.39 36.78
N GLY A 125 -17.41 -6.44 37.20
CA GLY A 125 -17.86 -7.82 37.10
C GLY A 125 -19.23 -8.04 37.74
N GLY A 126 -20.02 -8.85 37.06
CA GLY A 126 -21.30 -9.38 37.51
C GLY A 126 -21.60 -10.63 36.69
N LEU A 127 -21.10 -11.76 37.17
CA LEU A 127 -21.46 -13.10 36.71
C LEU A 127 -22.93 -13.36 37.07
N LEU A 128 -23.77 -13.74 36.10
CA LEU A 128 -24.70 -14.90 36.11
C LEU A 128 -25.94 -14.72 35.21
N ARG A 129 -26.02 -15.63 34.22
CA ARG A 129 -27.20 -16.36 33.67
C ARG A 129 -28.44 -15.59 33.15
N GLY A 130 -28.79 -15.86 31.88
CA GLY A 130 -30.20 -15.81 31.44
C GLY A 130 -30.50 -15.79 29.93
N ARG A 131 -30.65 -16.99 29.34
CA ARG A 131 -31.52 -17.41 28.20
C ARG A 131 -31.55 -16.66 26.83
N ARG A 132 -31.23 -17.48 25.80
CA ARG A 132 -31.81 -17.65 24.44
C ARG A 132 -32.95 -16.71 24.01
N GLU A 133 -32.82 -16.06 22.83
CA GLU A 133 -33.38 -16.47 21.52
C GLU A 133 -33.17 -15.32 20.49
N ALA A 134 -32.86 -15.68 19.24
CA ALA A 134 -32.70 -14.76 18.12
C ALA A 134 -33.92 -14.89 17.19
N PRO A 135 -34.51 -13.79 16.68
CA PRO A 135 -35.47 -13.90 15.59
C PRO A 135 -34.76 -13.79 14.22
N LEU A 136 -35.04 -14.77 13.36
CA LEU A 136 -34.72 -14.73 11.94
C LEU A 136 -35.50 -13.59 11.26
N CYS A 137 -34.83 -12.88 10.35
CA CYS A 137 -35.48 -11.94 9.44
C CYS A 137 -36.39 -12.70 8.46
N SER A 138 -37.60 -12.17 8.27
CA SER A 138 -38.49 -12.47 7.14
C SER A 138 -38.27 -11.45 6.04
#